data_AF-A0A653WQF6-F1
#
_entry.id   AF-A0A653WQF6-F1
#
_cell.length_a   1.000
_cell.length_b   1.000
_cell.length_c   1.000
_cell.angle_alpha   90.00
_cell.angle_beta   90.00
_cell.angle_gamma   90.00
#
_symmetry.space_group_name_H-M   'P 1'
#
loop_
_entity.id
_entity.type
_entity.pdbx_description
1 polymer ?
#
loop_
_entity_poly.entity_id
_entity_poly.type
_entity_poly.pdbx_seq_one_letter_code
_entity_poly.pdbx_strand_id
1 'polypeptide(L)'
;MLEQENLHWGLVHAFVLDGQGGARSVARAALDDLQLKAEESLWLHWDRSHLQAQAWLRTQSGLDEFSCNLLLEENTRPRVLALPADELLLFLRGVNLNPGAEPEDMVSVRIFANAWRVISLRLRPLRATEELIAQLAKGTGPKTSAELILFLAENLTDRVDTLVSQLSELLDEQEERLDGDERYMPDHGMMLQIRRRAAGLRRFLAPQRDIYAQLVRNGFAWFVVDDASYWNELHNRLTRYLEELELLRERVGLVLESEHRRLNERMGRTMYWLGIITGFFLPISCITGLLGINVGGIPGADSSYGFFIACVSIGAVATFQWWLFRRLRWL
;
A
#
# COMPACT_ATOMS: atom_id res chain seq x y z
N MET A 1 -32.75 7.48 20.06
CA MET A 1 -34.08 6.90 19.72
C MET A 1 -34.29 6.88 18.21
N LEU A 2 -34.12 8.01 17.51
CA LEU A 2 -34.22 8.12 16.04
C LEU A 2 -33.22 7.24 15.25
N GLU A 3 -31.97 7.12 15.70
CA GLU A 3 -30.96 6.30 15.01
C GLU A 3 -31.30 4.79 15.01
N GLN A 4 -31.91 4.27 16.08
CA GLN A 4 -32.35 2.87 16.15
C GLN A 4 -33.54 2.59 15.22
N GLU A 5 -34.45 3.55 15.06
CA GLU A 5 -35.53 3.49 14.07
C GLU A 5 -35.02 3.63 12.62
N ASN A 6 -33.87 4.24 12.37
CA ASN A 6 -33.36 4.33 10.99
C ASN A 6 -32.59 3.07 10.55
N LEU A 7 -31.93 2.39 11.50
CA LEU A 7 -31.09 1.22 11.24
C LEU A 7 -31.85 0.02 10.64
N HIS A 8 -33.13 -0.19 10.98
CA HIS A 8 -33.91 -1.30 10.40
C HIS A 8 -34.18 -1.13 8.90
N TRP A 9 -34.15 0.11 8.40
CA TRP A 9 -34.24 0.42 6.96
C TRP A 9 -32.88 0.40 6.27
N GLY A 10 -31.78 0.27 7.02
CA GLY A 10 -30.43 0.50 6.51
C GLY A 10 -30.07 1.99 6.36
N LEU A 11 -30.91 2.92 6.85
CA LEU A 11 -30.54 4.34 6.91
C LEU A 11 -29.63 4.53 8.13
N VAL A 12 -28.36 4.85 7.89
CA VAL A 12 -27.38 5.03 8.95
C VAL A 12 -27.57 6.40 9.60
N HIS A 13 -27.67 7.45 8.79
CA HIS A 13 -28.02 8.79 9.24
C HIS A 13 -28.67 9.61 8.12
N ALA A 14 -29.50 10.56 8.54
CA ALA A 14 -30.10 11.57 7.68
C ALA A 14 -29.97 12.92 8.39
N PHE A 15 -29.37 13.88 7.68
CA PHE A 15 -29.11 15.22 8.19
C PHE A 15 -29.57 16.26 7.20
N VAL A 16 -30.18 17.33 7.70
CA VAL A 16 -30.35 18.57 6.95
C VAL A 16 -29.31 19.55 7.44
N LEU A 17 -28.40 19.92 6.54
CA LEU A 17 -27.41 20.97 6.72
C LEU A 17 -28.13 22.32 6.76
N ASP A 18 -27.75 23.19 7.70
CA ASP A 18 -28.39 24.48 7.94
C ASP A 18 -27.79 25.66 7.14
N GLY A 19 -26.77 25.39 6.31
CA GLY A 19 -26.04 26.41 5.56
C GLY A 19 -25.03 27.22 6.39
N GLN A 20 -24.91 26.95 7.69
CA GLN A 20 -24.03 27.65 8.63
C GLN A 20 -23.00 26.72 9.30
N GLY A 21 -22.98 25.45 8.90
CA GLY A 21 -22.02 24.43 9.37
C GLY A 21 -22.58 23.53 10.47
N GLY A 22 -23.85 23.70 10.83
CA GLY A 22 -24.61 22.79 11.68
C GLY A 22 -25.52 21.87 10.88
N ALA A 23 -26.15 20.92 11.58
CA ALA A 23 -27.15 20.06 10.99
C ALA A 23 -28.20 19.59 12.00
N ARG A 24 -29.41 19.33 11.50
CA ARG A 24 -30.48 18.66 12.25
C ARG A 24 -30.68 17.23 11.74
N SER A 25 -30.80 16.28 12.66
CA SER A 25 -31.11 14.88 12.30
C SER A 25 -32.56 14.74 11.88
N VAL A 26 -32.83 13.88 10.90
CA VAL A 26 -34.18 13.60 10.38
C VAL A 26 -34.50 12.11 10.51
N ALA A 27 -35.72 11.81 10.98
CA ALA A 27 -36.24 10.44 11.03
C ALA A 27 -36.58 9.94 9.61
N ARG A 28 -36.45 8.65 9.32
CA ARG A 28 -36.87 8.08 8.02
C ARG A 28 -38.31 8.47 7.68
N ALA A 29 -39.23 8.34 8.64
CA ALA A 29 -40.65 8.63 8.42
C ALA A 29 -40.93 10.09 8.03
N ALA A 30 -40.04 11.03 8.38
CA ALA A 30 -40.19 12.45 8.06
C ALA A 30 -39.53 12.85 6.73
N LEU A 31 -38.82 11.94 6.04
CA LEU A 31 -38.15 12.27 4.77
C LEU A 31 -39.13 12.50 3.62
N ASP A 32 -40.27 11.79 3.60
CA ASP A 32 -41.19 11.83 2.47
C ASP A 32 -41.93 13.19 2.39
N ASP A 33 -42.13 13.85 3.54
CA ASP A 33 -42.77 15.16 3.66
C ASP A 33 -41.77 16.31 3.90
N LEU A 34 -40.47 16.05 3.78
CA LEU A 34 -39.43 17.02 4.11
C LEU A 34 -39.36 18.14 3.06
N GLN A 35 -39.60 19.37 3.49
CA GLN A 35 -39.35 20.56 2.69
C GLN A 35 -38.05 21.23 3.14
N LEU A 36 -37.12 21.39 2.21
CA LEU A 36 -35.85 22.09 2.44
C LEU A 36 -36.05 23.58 2.19
N LYS A 37 -35.44 24.41 3.04
CA LYS A 37 -35.27 25.85 2.77
C LYS A 37 -34.21 26.07 1.68
N ALA A 38 -34.16 27.28 1.14
CA ALA A 38 -33.23 27.62 0.04
C ALA A 38 -31.76 27.42 0.43
N GLU A 39 -31.41 27.70 1.69
CA GLU A 39 -30.07 27.51 2.25
C GLU A 39 -29.80 26.09 2.80
N GLU A 40 -30.81 25.22 2.87
CA GLU A 40 -30.67 23.88 3.44
C GLU A 40 -30.25 22.85 2.37
N SER A 41 -29.46 21.86 2.79
CA SER A 41 -29.08 20.72 1.94
C SER A 41 -29.27 19.41 2.69
N LEU A 42 -29.71 18.36 1.99
CA LEU A 42 -30.01 17.06 2.58
C LEU A 42 -28.86 16.07 2.38
N TRP A 43 -28.35 15.50 3.48
CA TRP A 43 -27.43 14.38 3.44
C TRP A 43 -28.09 13.10 3.94
N LEU A 44 -28.13 12.08 3.09
CA LEU A 44 -28.56 10.73 3.43
C LEU A 44 -27.37 9.77 3.33
N HIS A 45 -27.17 8.94 4.34
CA HIS A 45 -26.16 7.89 4.33
C HIS A 45 -26.78 6.53 4.61
N TRP A 46 -26.64 5.63 3.64
CA TRP A 46 -27.27 4.31 3.64
C TRP A 46 -26.24 3.19 3.70
N ASP A 47 -26.61 2.12 4.39
CA ASP A 47 -25.93 0.84 4.31
C ASP A 47 -26.56 0.00 3.19
N ARG A 48 -25.84 -0.14 2.08
CA ARG A 48 -26.34 -0.84 0.89
C ARG A 48 -26.43 -2.36 1.06
N SER A 49 -25.90 -2.93 2.15
CA SER A 49 -26.09 -4.35 2.47
C SER A 49 -27.54 -4.69 2.83
N HIS A 50 -28.33 -3.69 3.26
CA HIS A 50 -29.74 -3.86 3.58
C HIS A 50 -30.62 -3.84 2.32
N LEU A 51 -31.52 -4.82 2.22
CA LEU A 51 -32.48 -4.92 1.11
C LEU A 51 -33.42 -3.71 1.05
N GLN A 52 -33.80 -3.16 2.21
CA GLN A 52 -34.65 -1.97 2.31
C GLN A 52 -33.96 -0.74 1.71
N ALA A 53 -32.65 -0.57 1.93
CA ALA A 53 -31.88 0.52 1.35
C ALA A 53 -31.82 0.40 -0.18
N GLN A 54 -31.63 -0.82 -0.70
CA GLN A 54 -31.64 -1.08 -2.14
C GLN A 54 -33.01 -0.81 -2.77
N ALA A 55 -34.09 -1.25 -2.11
CA ALA A 55 -35.45 -1.01 -2.55
C ALA A 55 -35.79 0.49 -2.54
N TRP A 56 -35.43 1.21 -1.48
CA TRP A 56 -35.59 2.65 -1.38
C TRP A 56 -34.86 3.38 -2.50
N LEU A 57 -33.60 3.00 -2.75
CA LEU A 57 -32.80 3.61 -3.80
C LEU A 57 -33.49 3.47 -5.17
N ARG A 58 -34.05 2.30 -5.48
CA ARG A 58 -34.70 2.04 -6.78
C ARG A 58 -36.10 2.65 -6.93
N THR A 59 -36.82 2.86 -5.83
CA THR A 59 -38.26 3.20 -5.91
C THR A 59 -38.60 4.60 -5.39
N GLN A 60 -37.82 5.15 -4.47
CA GLN A 60 -38.17 6.36 -3.72
C GLN A 60 -37.09 7.45 -3.77
N SER A 61 -35.86 7.13 -4.14
CA SER A 61 -34.77 8.13 -4.20
C SER A 61 -34.94 9.18 -5.29
N GLY A 62 -35.76 8.90 -6.32
CA GLY A 62 -35.89 9.73 -7.51
C GLY A 62 -34.68 9.68 -8.43
N LEU A 63 -33.76 8.72 -8.25
CA LEU A 63 -32.66 8.45 -9.17
C LEU A 63 -33.11 7.57 -10.33
N ASP A 64 -32.49 7.76 -11.49
CA ASP A 64 -32.73 6.90 -12.64
C ASP A 64 -32.15 5.48 -12.45
N GLU A 65 -32.59 4.56 -13.30
CA GLU A 65 -32.16 3.15 -13.22
C GLU A 65 -30.64 3.01 -13.41
N PHE A 66 -30.05 3.82 -14.29
CA PHE A 66 -28.61 3.84 -14.55
C PHE A 66 -27.82 4.20 -13.29
N SER A 67 -28.16 5.29 -12.61
CA SER A 67 -27.49 5.71 -11.37
C SER A 67 -27.67 4.69 -10.26
N CYS A 68 -28.88 4.14 -10.09
CA CYS A 68 -29.15 3.09 -9.12
C CYS A 68 -28.26 1.85 -9.35
N ASN A 69 -28.14 1.40 -10.60
CA ASN A 69 -27.34 0.24 -10.96
C ASN A 69 -25.85 0.48 -10.64
N LEU A 70 -25.31 1.65 -10.98
CA LEU A 70 -23.92 1.99 -10.68
C LEU A 70 -23.66 2.09 -9.17
N LEU A 71 -24.58 2.69 -8.41
CA LEU A 71 -24.48 2.84 -6.96
C LEU A 71 -24.56 1.49 -6.22
N LEU A 72 -25.26 0.50 -6.77
CA LEU A 72 -25.43 -0.83 -6.17
C LEU A 72 -24.45 -1.90 -6.66
N GLU A 73 -23.67 -1.63 -7.72
CA GLU A 73 -22.68 -2.55 -8.30
C GLU A 73 -21.78 -3.22 -7.24
N GLU A 74 -21.43 -4.49 -7.31
CA GLU A 74 -20.70 -5.12 -6.20
C GLU A 74 -19.28 -4.57 -6.03
N ASN A 75 -18.55 -4.47 -7.13
CA ASN A 75 -17.13 -4.10 -7.16
C ASN A 75 -16.90 -2.89 -8.03
N THR A 76 -16.52 -1.77 -7.42
CA THR A 76 -16.30 -0.50 -8.13
C THR A 76 -14.88 0.01 -7.92
N ARG A 77 -14.27 0.54 -8.98
CA ARG A 77 -13.09 1.39 -8.84
C ARG A 77 -13.51 2.83 -8.54
N PRO A 78 -12.63 3.66 -7.96
CA PRO A 78 -12.89 5.08 -7.88
C PRO A 78 -13.14 5.64 -9.28
N ARG A 79 -14.21 6.43 -9.41
CA ARG A 79 -14.60 7.09 -10.66
C ARG A 79 -15.51 8.27 -10.35
N VAL A 80 -15.58 9.20 -11.29
CA VAL A 80 -16.49 10.34 -11.27
C VAL A 80 -17.27 10.35 -12.58
N LEU A 81 -18.58 10.57 -12.51
CA LEU A 81 -19.44 10.71 -13.68
C LEU A 81 -20.32 11.94 -13.48
N ALA A 82 -20.19 12.91 -14.39
CA ALA A 82 -21.17 13.98 -14.52
C ALA A 82 -22.42 13.43 -15.23
N LEU A 83 -23.58 13.69 -14.67
CA LEU A 83 -24.88 13.35 -15.19
C LEU A 83 -25.58 14.61 -15.73
N PRO A 84 -26.68 14.47 -16.49
CA PRO A 84 -27.52 15.61 -16.86
C PRO A 84 -28.01 16.38 -15.63
N ALA A 85 -28.43 17.64 -15.82
CA ALA A 85 -28.96 18.51 -14.76
C ALA A 85 -27.98 18.82 -13.60
N ASP A 86 -26.69 18.92 -13.92
CA ASP A 86 -25.61 19.20 -12.95
C ASP A 86 -25.54 18.20 -11.79
N GLU A 87 -25.95 16.95 -12.04
CA GLU A 87 -25.84 15.87 -11.06
C GLU A 87 -24.49 15.14 -11.20
N LEU A 88 -24.06 14.51 -10.12
CA LEU A 88 -22.76 13.86 -10.02
C LEU A 88 -22.88 12.49 -9.36
N LEU A 89 -22.24 11.48 -9.95
CA LEU A 89 -21.89 10.24 -9.27
C LEU A 89 -20.39 10.21 -8.97
N LEU A 90 -20.06 9.93 -7.71
CA LEU A 90 -18.70 9.94 -7.21
C LEU A 90 -18.45 8.68 -6.39
N PHE A 91 -17.40 7.96 -6.75
CA PHE A 91 -16.99 6.72 -6.09
C PHE A 91 -15.60 6.97 -5.51
N LEU A 92 -15.51 7.03 -4.18
CA LEU A 92 -14.26 7.23 -3.48
C LEU A 92 -13.93 6.00 -2.62
N ARG A 93 -12.67 5.94 -2.20
CA ARG A 93 -12.12 4.92 -1.32
C ARG A 93 -11.40 5.60 -0.16
N GLY A 94 -11.59 5.04 1.03
CA GLY A 94 -10.87 5.42 2.24
C GLY A 94 -10.14 4.24 2.83
N VAL A 95 -9.13 4.54 3.65
CA VAL A 95 -8.39 3.54 4.41
C VAL A 95 -9.33 2.69 5.26
N ASN A 96 -9.12 1.38 5.26
CA ASN A 96 -9.93 0.47 6.05
C ASN A 96 -9.43 0.40 7.49
N LEU A 97 -10.21 0.99 8.40
CA LEU A 97 -9.91 1.03 9.84
C LEU A 97 -10.75 0.04 10.65
N ASN A 98 -11.40 -0.92 9.98
CA ASN A 98 -12.22 -1.91 10.66
C ASN A 98 -11.33 -2.93 11.40
N PRO A 99 -11.73 -3.43 12.59
CA PRO A 99 -10.94 -4.38 13.35
C PRO A 99 -10.56 -5.62 12.54
N GLY A 100 -9.27 -5.97 12.53
CA GLY A 100 -8.75 -7.13 11.81
C GLY A 100 -8.68 -6.99 10.28
N ALA A 101 -9.01 -5.82 9.73
CA ALA A 101 -8.87 -5.56 8.31
C ALA A 101 -7.46 -5.06 7.95
N GLU A 102 -7.04 -5.35 6.71
CA GLU A 102 -5.85 -4.77 6.12
C GLU A 102 -6.15 -3.34 5.64
N PRO A 103 -5.36 -2.32 6.04
CA PRO A 103 -5.62 -0.92 5.67
C PRO A 103 -5.68 -0.66 4.16
N GLU A 104 -4.91 -1.43 3.37
CA GLU A 104 -4.86 -1.40 1.91
C GLU A 104 -6.10 -2.00 1.23
N ASP A 105 -6.94 -2.78 1.96
CA ASP A 105 -8.25 -3.23 1.50
C ASP A 105 -9.30 -2.11 1.68
N MET A 106 -9.07 -1.01 0.95
CA MET A 106 -9.77 0.25 1.11
C MET A 106 -11.30 0.11 1.00
N VAL A 107 -12.02 0.83 1.85
CA VAL A 107 -13.50 0.83 1.90
C VAL A 107 -14.06 1.86 0.93
N SER A 108 -15.08 1.48 0.16
CA SER A 108 -15.74 2.38 -0.78
C SER A 108 -16.86 3.17 -0.13
N VAL A 109 -16.94 4.46 -0.47
CA VAL A 109 -18.16 5.26 -0.38
C VAL A 109 -18.61 5.63 -1.78
N ARG A 110 -19.91 5.54 -2.02
CA ARG A 110 -20.52 5.85 -3.31
C ARG A 110 -21.53 6.95 -3.11
N ILE A 111 -21.45 7.96 -3.92
CA ILE A 111 -22.10 9.23 -3.68
C ILE A 111 -22.85 9.59 -4.95
N PHE A 112 -24.12 9.87 -4.81
CA PHE A 112 -24.85 10.72 -5.71
C PHE A 112 -24.94 12.11 -5.08
N ALA A 113 -24.78 13.16 -5.87
CA ALA A 113 -24.90 14.53 -5.40
C ALA A 113 -25.44 15.47 -6.46
N ASN A 114 -26.14 16.50 -5.99
CA ASN A 114 -26.50 17.69 -6.74
C ASN A 114 -26.49 18.90 -5.78
N ALA A 115 -26.98 20.06 -6.21
CA ALA A 115 -26.92 21.30 -5.43
C ALA A 115 -27.54 21.20 -4.02
N TRP A 116 -28.60 20.40 -3.85
CA TRP A 116 -29.45 20.42 -2.65
C TRP A 116 -29.47 19.08 -1.89
N ARG A 117 -28.93 18.00 -2.46
CA ARG A 117 -28.84 16.71 -1.78
C ARG A 117 -27.57 15.92 -2.10
N VAL A 118 -27.15 15.15 -1.11
CA VAL A 118 -26.10 14.13 -1.20
C VAL A 118 -26.64 12.81 -0.66
N ILE A 119 -26.64 11.78 -1.49
CA ILE A 119 -26.97 10.40 -1.12
C ILE A 119 -25.69 9.59 -1.16
N SER A 120 -25.26 9.11 -0.01
CA SER A 120 -24.04 8.31 0.13
C SER A 120 -24.36 6.89 0.58
N LEU A 121 -23.64 5.92 0.05
CA LEU A 121 -23.82 4.50 0.33
C LEU A 121 -22.50 3.88 0.78
N ARG A 122 -22.56 3.06 1.82
CA ARG A 122 -21.47 2.21 2.29
C ARG A 122 -21.85 0.73 2.24
N LEU A 123 -20.86 -0.13 2.12
CA LEU A 123 -21.01 -1.58 2.38
C LEU A 123 -20.40 -1.98 3.73
N ARG A 124 -19.28 -1.34 4.10
CA ARG A 124 -18.60 -1.53 5.38
C ARG A 124 -18.57 -0.20 6.11
N PRO A 125 -18.56 -0.18 7.45
CA PRO A 125 -18.45 1.04 8.23
C PRO A 125 -17.25 1.91 7.79
N LEU A 126 -17.47 3.21 7.78
CA LEU A 126 -16.51 4.20 7.29
C LEU A 126 -16.38 5.34 8.32
N ARG A 127 -15.22 5.42 8.96
CA ARG A 127 -14.93 6.42 10.00
C ARG A 127 -14.96 7.87 9.51
N ALA A 128 -14.67 8.11 8.23
CA ALA A 128 -14.70 9.45 7.63
C ALA A 128 -16.07 10.15 7.80
N THR A 129 -17.17 9.37 7.88
CA THR A 129 -18.52 9.93 8.13
C THR A 129 -18.71 10.36 9.59
N GLU A 130 -18.07 9.69 10.55
CA GLU A 130 -18.16 10.01 11.98
C GLU A 130 -17.46 11.33 12.31
N GLU A 131 -16.28 11.57 11.70
CA GLU A 131 -15.53 12.82 11.83
C GLU A 131 -16.36 14.00 11.31
N LEU A 132 -17.06 13.84 10.20
CA LEU A 132 -17.92 14.87 9.61
C LEU A 132 -19.14 15.17 10.49
N ILE A 133 -19.80 14.14 11.03
CA ILE A 133 -20.92 14.31 11.98
C ILE A 133 -20.46 15.06 13.23
N ALA A 134 -19.26 14.77 13.74
CA ALA A 134 -18.70 15.47 14.89
C ALA A 134 -18.43 16.96 14.61
N GLN A 135 -18.07 17.32 13.37
CA GLN A 135 -17.91 18.71 12.96
C GLN A 135 -19.26 19.43 12.82
N LEU A 136 -20.27 18.77 12.23
CA LEU A 136 -21.64 19.31 12.16
C LEU A 136 -22.22 19.58 13.56
N ALA A 137 -21.97 18.68 14.52
CA ALA A 137 -22.41 18.86 15.90
C ALA A 137 -21.75 20.08 16.59
N LYS A 138 -20.58 20.52 16.12
CA LYS A 138 -19.85 21.69 16.62
C LYS A 138 -20.18 22.98 15.86
N GLY A 139 -21.00 22.91 14.80
CA GLY A 139 -21.29 24.06 13.93
C GLY A 139 -20.13 24.46 13.03
N THR A 140 -19.14 23.58 12.82
CA THR A 140 -17.97 23.82 11.96
C THR A 140 -17.90 22.86 10.79
N GLY A 141 -19.00 22.19 10.47
CA GLY A 141 -19.07 21.24 9.37
C GLY A 141 -19.39 21.91 8.03
N PRO A 142 -19.65 21.11 6.99
CA PRO A 142 -19.96 21.61 5.67
C PRO A 142 -21.31 22.34 5.64
N LYS A 143 -21.36 23.44 4.89
CA LYS A 143 -22.55 24.27 4.72
C LYS A 143 -23.41 23.83 3.55
N THR A 144 -22.78 23.33 2.50
CA THR A 144 -23.42 22.98 1.23
C THR A 144 -23.16 21.52 0.85
N SER A 145 -23.90 21.03 -0.14
CA SER A 145 -23.63 19.72 -0.75
C SER A 145 -22.22 19.61 -1.33
N ALA A 146 -21.64 20.71 -1.85
CA ALA A 146 -20.28 20.73 -2.40
C ALA A 146 -19.24 20.58 -1.31
N GLU A 147 -19.34 21.41 -0.26
CA GLU A 147 -18.47 21.33 0.91
C GLU A 147 -18.57 19.95 1.58
N LEU A 148 -19.76 19.34 1.64
CA LEU A 148 -19.96 18.02 2.23
C LEU A 148 -19.13 16.94 1.52
N ILE A 149 -19.09 16.98 0.18
CA ILE A 149 -18.32 16.01 -0.62
C ILE A 149 -16.82 16.29 -0.49
N LEU A 150 -16.44 17.57 -0.46
CA LEU A 150 -15.05 17.98 -0.23
C LEU A 150 -14.54 17.51 1.12
N PHE A 151 -15.26 17.80 2.21
CA PHE A 151 -14.92 17.38 3.57
C PHE A 151 -14.87 15.86 3.69
N LEU A 152 -15.79 15.15 3.03
CA LEU A 152 -15.76 13.69 2.99
C LEU A 152 -14.51 13.19 2.26
N ALA A 153 -14.12 13.81 1.14
CA ALA A 153 -12.89 13.48 0.43
C ALA A 153 -11.62 13.79 1.23
N GLU A 154 -11.60 14.89 1.98
CA GLU A 154 -10.53 15.24 2.93
C GLU A 154 -10.37 14.15 4.00
N ASN A 155 -11.43 13.83 4.73
CA ASN A 155 -11.41 12.82 5.78
C ASN A 155 -11.02 11.41 5.25
N LEU A 156 -11.41 11.07 4.01
CA LEU A 156 -10.99 9.83 3.34
C LEU A 156 -9.50 9.81 2.99
N THR A 157 -8.93 10.98 2.72
CA THR A 157 -7.53 11.16 2.30
C THR A 157 -6.58 11.28 3.50
N ASP A 158 -7.01 11.87 4.61
CA ASP A 158 -6.16 12.16 5.76
C ASP A 158 -5.47 10.92 6.36
N ARG A 159 -6.15 9.77 6.35
CA ARG A 159 -5.57 8.53 6.89
C ARG A 159 -4.54 7.86 5.97
N VAL A 160 -4.44 8.31 4.72
CA VAL A 160 -3.46 7.79 3.76
C VAL A 160 -2.05 8.20 4.17
N ASP A 161 -1.87 9.47 4.58
CA ASP A 161 -0.59 10.04 5.02
C ASP A 161 0.09 9.16 6.06
N THR A 162 -0.63 8.88 7.16
CA THR A 162 -0.14 8.05 8.27
C THR A 162 0.30 6.67 7.82
N LEU A 163 -0.44 6.03 6.90
CA LEU A 163 -0.06 4.70 6.39
C LEU A 163 1.19 4.76 5.54
N VAL A 164 1.32 5.76 4.68
CA VAL A 164 2.48 5.91 3.80
C VAL A 164 3.72 6.15 4.66
N SER A 165 3.65 7.06 5.65
CA SER A 165 4.75 7.31 6.59
C SER A 165 5.14 6.06 7.38
N GLN A 166 4.18 5.28 7.89
CA GLN A 166 4.46 4.02 8.58
C GLN A 166 5.18 3.00 7.70
N LEU A 167 4.81 2.90 6.42
CA LEU A 167 5.51 2.02 5.48
C LEU A 167 6.93 2.51 5.19
N SER A 168 7.13 3.82 5.15
CA SER A 168 8.44 4.45 4.98
C SER A 168 9.35 4.18 6.17
N GLU A 169 8.88 4.43 7.40
CA GLU A 169 9.63 4.17 8.62
C GLU A 169 10.03 2.69 8.74
N LEU A 170 9.14 1.76 8.40
CA LEU A 170 9.45 0.32 8.39
C LEU A 170 10.54 -0.05 7.38
N LEU A 171 10.62 0.65 6.25
CA LEU A 171 11.66 0.43 5.26
C LEU A 171 12.99 1.07 5.69
N ASP A 172 12.93 2.30 6.21
CA ASP A 172 14.08 3.04 6.73
C ASP A 172 14.82 2.23 7.80
N GLU A 173 14.09 1.61 8.75
CA GLU A 173 14.69 0.74 9.77
C GLU A 173 15.47 -0.44 9.16
N GLN A 174 14.96 -1.01 8.07
CA GLN A 174 15.60 -2.15 7.40
C GLN A 174 16.84 -1.75 6.62
N GLU A 175 16.79 -0.59 5.97
CA GLU A 175 17.94 0.00 5.30
C GLU A 175 19.05 0.33 6.31
N GLU A 176 18.73 0.99 7.42
CA GLU A 176 19.71 1.35 8.44
C GLU A 176 20.39 0.11 9.03
N ARG A 177 19.63 -0.95 9.30
CA ARG A 177 20.18 -2.23 9.80
C ARG A 177 21.04 -2.94 8.77
N LEU A 178 20.64 -2.89 7.50
CA LEU A 178 21.44 -3.45 6.41
C LEU A 178 22.76 -2.71 6.30
N ASP A 179 22.76 -1.38 6.37
CA ASP A 179 24.00 -0.60 6.25
C ASP A 179 24.89 -0.72 7.50
N GLY A 180 24.29 -0.83 8.69
CA GLY A 180 25.01 -0.90 9.96
C GLY A 180 25.62 -2.25 10.33
N ASP A 181 25.04 -3.37 9.86
CA ASP A 181 25.55 -4.72 10.13
C ASP A 181 25.66 -5.52 8.84
N GLU A 182 26.89 -5.85 8.45
CA GLU A 182 27.14 -6.69 7.28
C GLU A 182 26.38 -8.02 7.40
N ARG A 183 26.34 -8.65 8.58
CA ARG A 183 25.73 -9.96 8.84
C ARG A 183 24.21 -9.94 8.86
N TYR A 184 23.62 -8.76 8.94
CA TYR A 184 22.19 -8.61 8.90
C TYR A 184 21.60 -9.15 7.60
N MET A 185 20.43 -9.78 7.73
CA MET A 185 19.61 -10.19 6.60
C MET A 185 18.24 -9.52 6.76
N PRO A 186 17.78 -8.76 5.76
CA PRO A 186 16.51 -8.08 5.83
C PRO A 186 15.37 -9.10 5.90
N ASP A 187 14.29 -8.74 6.58
CA ASP A 187 13.10 -9.59 6.64
C ASP A 187 12.37 -9.56 5.29
N HIS A 188 12.58 -10.59 4.47
CA HIS A 188 11.90 -10.74 3.18
C HIS A 188 10.37 -10.72 3.30
N GLY A 189 9.81 -11.30 4.37
CA GLY A 189 8.38 -11.31 4.60
C GLY A 189 7.84 -9.89 4.73
N MET A 190 8.53 -9.09 5.55
CA MET A 190 8.22 -7.67 5.74
C MET A 190 8.42 -6.86 4.45
N MET A 191 9.52 -7.06 3.72
CA MET A 191 9.76 -6.38 2.43
C MET A 191 8.65 -6.65 1.41
N LEU A 192 8.22 -7.92 1.30
CA LEU A 192 7.11 -8.28 0.43
C LEU A 192 5.78 -7.71 0.92
N GLN A 193 5.60 -7.55 2.23
CA GLN A 193 4.41 -6.93 2.81
C GLN A 193 4.36 -5.43 2.50
N ILE A 194 5.46 -4.69 2.66
CA ILE A 194 5.55 -3.26 2.28
C ILE A 194 5.20 -3.10 0.80
N ARG A 195 5.81 -3.91 -0.08
CA ARG A 195 5.54 -3.85 -1.53
C ARG A 195 4.08 -4.17 -1.87
N ARG A 196 3.46 -5.14 -1.19
CA ARG A 196 2.04 -5.49 -1.38
C ARG A 196 1.12 -4.37 -0.91
N ARG A 197 1.36 -3.82 0.28
CA ARG A 197 0.63 -2.68 0.84
C ARG A 197 0.69 -1.45 -0.07
N ALA A 198 1.88 -1.09 -0.51
CA ALA A 198 2.09 0.03 -1.41
C ALA A 198 1.35 -0.15 -2.74
N ALA A 199 1.41 -1.34 -3.33
CA ALA A 199 0.66 -1.66 -4.55
C ALA A 199 -0.86 -1.63 -4.34
N GLY A 200 -1.34 -2.12 -3.19
CA GLY A 200 -2.76 -2.11 -2.80
C GLY A 200 -3.31 -0.70 -2.67
N LEU A 201 -2.59 0.18 -1.98
CA LEU A 201 -2.93 1.61 -1.86
C LEU A 201 -2.94 2.30 -3.24
N ARG A 202 -1.86 2.17 -4.02
CA ARG A 202 -1.76 2.76 -5.36
C ARG A 202 -2.92 2.37 -6.28
N ARG A 203 -3.37 1.10 -6.22
CA ARG A 203 -4.47 0.58 -7.05
C ARG A 203 -5.74 1.42 -6.97
N PHE A 204 -6.01 2.06 -5.84
CA PHE A 204 -7.20 2.89 -5.62
C PHE A 204 -6.87 4.40 -5.56
N LEU A 205 -5.72 4.78 -4.99
CA LEU A 205 -5.34 6.19 -4.89
C LEU A 205 -5.03 6.83 -6.24
N ALA A 206 -4.46 6.08 -7.20
CA ALA A 206 -4.16 6.63 -8.53
C ALA A 206 -5.42 7.07 -9.29
N PRO A 207 -6.46 6.23 -9.41
CA PRO A 207 -7.75 6.68 -9.96
C PRO A 207 -8.38 7.82 -9.16
N GLN A 208 -8.26 7.82 -7.82
CA GLN A 208 -8.84 8.87 -6.98
C GLN A 208 -8.15 10.23 -7.15
N ARG A 209 -6.83 10.25 -7.34
CA ARG A 209 -6.09 11.47 -7.73
C ARG A 209 -6.63 12.04 -9.04
N ASP A 210 -6.92 11.18 -10.03
CA ASP A 210 -7.43 11.60 -11.32
C ASP A 210 -8.87 12.13 -11.23
N ILE A 211 -9.66 11.64 -10.27
CA ILE A 211 -10.97 12.19 -9.93
C ILE A 211 -10.83 13.59 -9.36
N TYR A 212 -9.92 13.83 -8.41
CA TYR A 212 -9.72 15.16 -7.84
C TYR A 212 -9.27 16.14 -8.93
N ALA A 213 -8.37 15.73 -9.84
CA ALA A 213 -8.00 16.53 -10.99
C ALA A 213 -9.20 16.84 -11.91
N GLN A 214 -10.14 15.91 -12.06
CA GLN A 214 -11.37 16.13 -12.82
C GLN A 214 -12.30 17.10 -12.09
N LEU A 215 -12.42 17.04 -10.77
CA LEU A 215 -13.24 17.98 -9.98
C LEU A 215 -12.68 19.40 -10.01
N VAL A 216 -11.36 19.56 -10.10
CA VAL A 216 -10.73 20.88 -10.33
C VAL A 216 -11.12 21.46 -11.70
N ARG A 217 -11.21 20.63 -12.74
CA ARG A 217 -11.51 21.08 -14.11
C ARG A 217 -13.01 21.24 -14.38
N ASN A 218 -13.81 20.32 -13.84
CA ASN A 218 -15.24 20.26 -14.04
C ASN A 218 -15.92 21.02 -12.90
N GLY A 219 -16.00 22.34 -13.03
CA GLY A 219 -16.80 23.16 -12.12
C GLY A 219 -18.28 22.90 -12.37
N PHE A 220 -18.93 22.16 -11.47
CA PHE A 220 -20.39 22.07 -11.45
C PHE A 220 -20.96 23.43 -11.04
N ALA A 221 -22.13 23.80 -11.55
CA ALA A 221 -22.73 25.12 -11.29
C ALA A 221 -22.97 25.41 -9.79
N TRP A 222 -23.06 24.36 -8.97
CA TRP A 222 -23.26 24.43 -7.51
C TRP A 222 -21.96 24.29 -6.70
N PHE A 223 -20.80 24.17 -7.36
CA PHE A 223 -19.50 24.30 -6.68
C PHE A 223 -19.19 25.79 -6.49
N VAL A 224 -18.61 26.13 -5.36
CA VAL A 224 -18.11 27.49 -5.10
C VAL A 224 -16.74 27.64 -5.75
N VAL A 225 -16.39 28.85 -6.18
CA VAL A 225 -15.11 29.14 -6.88
C VAL A 225 -13.90 28.66 -6.06
N ASP A 226 -13.95 28.79 -4.74
CA ASP A 226 -12.85 28.37 -3.86
C ASP A 226 -12.70 26.85 -3.75
N ASP A 227 -13.75 26.07 -4.03
CA ASP A 227 -13.72 24.59 -3.95
C ASP A 227 -12.65 24.00 -4.86
N ALA A 228 -12.42 24.60 -6.03
CA ALA A 228 -11.40 24.13 -6.98
C ALA A 228 -9.99 24.18 -6.37
N SER A 229 -9.69 25.16 -5.52
CA SER A 229 -8.40 25.26 -4.85
C SER A 229 -8.22 24.14 -3.82
N TYR A 230 -9.26 23.82 -3.06
CA TYR A 230 -9.24 22.72 -2.09
C TYR A 230 -9.12 21.35 -2.78
N TRP A 231 -9.87 21.13 -3.87
CA TRP A 231 -9.72 19.92 -4.69
C TRP A 231 -8.30 19.79 -5.28
N ASN A 232 -7.69 20.91 -5.67
CA ASN A 232 -6.32 20.92 -6.17
C ASN A 232 -5.31 20.57 -5.07
N GLU A 233 -5.52 21.02 -3.84
CA GLU A 233 -4.69 20.60 -2.72
C GLU A 233 -4.82 19.10 -2.43
N LEU A 234 -6.04 18.56 -2.42
CA LEU A 234 -6.25 17.11 -2.30
C LEU A 234 -5.59 16.33 -3.45
N HIS A 235 -5.65 16.85 -4.67
CA HIS A 235 -4.95 16.29 -5.81
C HIS A 235 -3.43 16.26 -5.60
N ASN A 236 -2.84 17.36 -5.14
CA ASN A 236 -1.40 17.46 -4.85
C ASN A 236 -0.99 16.49 -3.74
N ARG A 237 -1.77 16.40 -2.65
CA ARG A 237 -1.54 15.46 -1.56
C ARG A 237 -1.51 14.01 -2.06
N LEU A 238 -2.53 13.58 -2.83
CA LEU A 238 -2.53 12.23 -3.39
C LEU A 238 -1.40 11.99 -4.39
N THR A 239 -1.00 12.99 -5.16
CA THR A 239 0.16 12.88 -6.06
C THR A 239 1.43 12.58 -5.28
N ARG A 240 1.72 13.33 -4.20
CA ARG A 240 2.86 13.07 -3.33
C ARG A 240 2.83 11.67 -2.71
N TYR A 241 1.67 11.23 -2.20
CA TYR A 241 1.54 9.88 -1.65
C TYR A 241 1.80 8.81 -2.70
N LEU A 242 1.34 8.99 -3.95
CA LEU A 242 1.60 8.03 -5.02
C LEU A 242 3.07 7.97 -5.42
N GLU A 243 3.78 9.10 -5.42
CA GLU A 243 5.22 9.16 -5.66
C GLU A 243 5.99 8.44 -4.55
N GLU A 244 5.62 8.68 -3.29
CA GLU A 244 6.23 8.01 -2.14
C GLU A 244 5.98 6.50 -2.16
N LEU A 245 4.76 6.05 -2.50
CA LEU A 245 4.45 4.63 -2.66
C LEU A 245 5.27 3.96 -3.77
N GLU A 246 5.61 4.67 -4.85
CA GLU A 246 6.52 4.14 -5.87
C GLU A 246 7.97 4.08 -5.37
N LEU A 247 8.42 5.13 -4.70
CA LEU A 247 9.76 5.18 -4.12
C LEU A 247 9.97 4.04 -3.11
N LEU A 248 8.98 3.76 -2.25
CA LEU A 248 9.02 2.62 -1.33
C LEU A 248 9.20 1.29 -2.06
N ARG A 249 8.48 1.09 -3.17
CA ARG A 249 8.59 -0.15 -3.95
C ARG A 249 9.95 -0.29 -4.63
N GLU A 250 10.51 0.80 -5.12
CA GLU A 250 11.85 0.85 -5.72
C GLU A 250 12.93 0.55 -4.67
N ARG A 251 12.88 1.25 -3.53
CA ARG A 251 13.80 1.07 -2.40
C ARG A 251 13.77 -0.35 -1.82
N VAL A 252 12.60 -0.95 -1.66
CA VAL A 252 12.48 -2.37 -1.31
C VAL A 252 13.25 -3.26 -2.31
N GLY A 253 13.17 -2.95 -3.61
CA GLY A 253 13.95 -3.65 -4.64
C GLY A 253 15.45 -3.51 -4.43
N LEU A 254 15.92 -2.29 -4.15
CA LEU A 254 17.34 -1.99 -3.91
C LEU A 254 17.88 -2.69 -2.65
N VAL A 255 17.10 -2.75 -1.58
CA VAL A 255 17.43 -3.48 -0.34
C VAL A 255 17.67 -4.96 -0.64
N LEU A 256 16.74 -5.61 -1.33
CA LEU A 256 16.84 -7.03 -1.68
C LEU A 256 17.99 -7.30 -2.67
N GLU A 257 18.24 -6.39 -3.61
CA GLU A 257 19.38 -6.50 -4.52
C GLU A 257 20.73 -6.33 -3.81
N SER A 258 20.81 -5.38 -2.87
CA SER A 258 22.00 -5.16 -2.02
C SER A 258 22.32 -6.40 -1.19
N GLU A 259 21.31 -6.98 -0.53
CA GLU A 259 21.46 -8.23 0.21
C GLU A 259 21.91 -9.39 -0.68
N HIS A 260 21.29 -9.56 -1.86
CA HIS A 260 21.68 -10.61 -2.79
C HIS A 260 23.14 -10.45 -3.27
N ARG A 261 23.59 -9.21 -3.52
CA ARG A 261 25.00 -8.93 -3.83
C ARG A 261 25.93 -9.34 -2.69
N ARG A 262 25.61 -8.99 -1.43
CA ARG A 262 26.40 -9.38 -0.26
C ARG A 262 26.48 -10.91 -0.09
N LEU A 263 25.38 -11.62 -0.31
CA LEU A 263 25.36 -13.09 -0.29
C LEU A 263 26.27 -13.68 -1.36
N ASN A 264 26.22 -13.15 -2.58
CA ASN A 264 27.07 -13.61 -3.68
C ASN A 264 28.56 -13.32 -3.42
N GLU A 265 28.90 -12.16 -2.85
CA GLU A 265 30.27 -11.86 -2.43
C GLU A 265 30.79 -12.82 -1.35
N ARG A 266 29.96 -13.14 -0.36
CA ARG A 266 30.28 -14.14 0.68
C ARG A 266 30.47 -15.53 0.11
N MET A 267 29.58 -15.95 -0.77
CA MET A 267 29.68 -17.22 -1.47
C MET A 267 30.95 -17.26 -2.31
N GLY A 268 31.24 -16.20 -3.07
CA GLY A 268 32.46 -16.05 -3.85
C GLY A 268 33.72 -16.15 -3.00
N ARG A 269 33.76 -15.45 -1.85
CA ARG A 269 34.87 -15.53 -0.90
C ARG A 269 35.03 -16.93 -0.30
N THR A 270 33.93 -17.60 0.01
CA THR A 270 33.93 -18.97 0.55
C THR A 270 34.45 -19.96 -0.49
N MET A 271 33.95 -19.88 -1.72
CA MET A 271 34.40 -20.71 -2.84
C MET A 271 35.87 -20.46 -3.15
N TYR A 272 36.32 -19.21 -3.10
CA TYR A 272 37.72 -18.84 -3.26
C TYR A 272 38.62 -19.52 -2.21
N TRP A 273 38.23 -19.47 -0.93
CA TRP A 273 38.98 -20.16 0.13
C TRP A 273 38.99 -21.68 -0.04
N LEU A 274 37.85 -22.28 -0.38
CA LEU A 274 37.78 -23.72 -0.69
C LEU A 274 38.65 -24.07 -1.91
N GLY A 275 38.71 -23.19 -2.91
CA GLY A 275 39.57 -23.32 -4.08
C GLY A 275 41.06 -23.28 -3.72
N ILE A 276 41.47 -22.38 -2.84
CA ILE A 276 42.86 -22.33 -2.33
C ILE A 276 43.20 -23.61 -1.56
N ILE A 277 42.33 -24.03 -0.63
CA ILE A 277 42.53 -25.25 0.16
C ILE A 277 42.66 -26.46 -0.78
N THR A 278 41.69 -26.64 -1.69
CA THR A 278 41.71 -27.73 -2.68
C THR A 278 42.95 -27.66 -3.56
N GLY A 279 43.32 -26.44 -3.97
CA GLY A 279 44.51 -26.16 -4.74
C GLY A 279 45.78 -26.70 -4.08
N PHE A 280 45.97 -26.50 -2.78
CA PHE A 280 47.07 -27.09 -2.01
C PHE A 280 46.93 -28.61 -1.85
N PHE A 281 45.77 -29.10 -1.41
CA PHE A 281 45.59 -30.50 -1.04
C PHE A 281 45.60 -31.47 -2.23
N LEU A 282 45.04 -31.09 -3.38
CA LEU A 282 44.86 -32.00 -4.52
C LEU A 282 46.18 -32.62 -5.03
N PRO A 283 47.24 -31.86 -5.37
CA PRO A 283 48.49 -32.46 -5.85
C PRO A 283 49.30 -33.12 -4.72
N ILE A 284 49.28 -32.58 -3.50
CA ILE A 284 49.94 -33.21 -2.35
C ILE A 284 49.31 -34.59 -2.05
N SER A 285 47.97 -34.67 -2.10
CA SER A 285 47.22 -35.91 -1.91
C SER A 285 47.45 -36.90 -3.05
N CYS A 286 47.61 -36.41 -4.29
CA CYS A 286 47.95 -37.25 -5.44
C CYS A 286 49.34 -37.88 -5.28
N ILE A 287 50.36 -37.11 -4.88
CA ILE A 287 51.73 -37.61 -4.67
C ILE A 287 51.77 -38.63 -3.53
N THR A 288 51.18 -38.29 -2.38
CA THR A 288 51.13 -39.20 -1.22
C THR A 288 50.29 -40.44 -1.52
N GLY A 289 49.18 -40.31 -2.24
CA GLY A 289 48.36 -41.41 -2.72
C GLY A 289 49.14 -42.36 -3.64
N LEU A 290 49.84 -41.82 -4.66
CA LEU A 290 50.66 -42.61 -5.59
C LEU A 290 51.77 -43.38 -4.86
N LEU A 291 52.47 -42.73 -3.93
CA LEU A 291 53.53 -43.36 -3.12
C LEU A 291 52.97 -44.34 -2.07
N GLY A 292 51.70 -44.22 -1.72
CA GLY A 292 51.00 -45.09 -0.76
C GLY A 292 50.33 -46.32 -1.38
N ILE A 293 50.43 -46.51 -2.71
CA ILE A 293 49.90 -47.70 -3.37
C ILE A 293 50.77 -48.91 -3.00
N ASN A 294 50.17 -49.98 -2.46
CA ASN A 294 50.88 -51.22 -2.10
C ASN A 294 51.20 -52.10 -3.33
N VAL A 295 51.85 -51.54 -4.35
CA VAL A 295 52.30 -52.28 -5.54
C VAL A 295 53.83 -52.27 -5.55
N GLY A 296 54.44 -53.41 -5.85
CA GLY A 296 55.90 -53.54 -5.92
C GLY A 296 56.51 -52.64 -7.01
N GLY A 297 57.71 -52.10 -6.76
CA GLY A 297 58.43 -51.24 -7.72
C GLY A 297 58.26 -49.73 -7.48
N ILE A 298 57.79 -49.30 -6.30
CA ILE A 298 57.77 -47.87 -5.94
C ILE A 298 59.21 -47.32 -5.92
N PRO A 299 59.51 -46.25 -6.68
CA PRO A 299 60.84 -45.66 -6.71
C PRO A 299 61.31 -45.22 -5.32
N GLY A 300 62.47 -45.72 -4.88
CA GLY A 300 63.09 -45.32 -3.61
C GLY A 300 62.59 -46.06 -2.36
N ALA A 301 61.67 -47.02 -2.48
CA ALA A 301 61.13 -47.78 -1.34
C ALA A 301 62.20 -48.62 -0.59
N ASP A 302 63.17 -49.18 -1.32
CA ASP A 302 64.27 -49.97 -0.73
C ASP A 302 65.46 -49.11 -0.25
N SER A 303 65.37 -47.79 -0.39
CA SER A 303 66.44 -46.86 0.00
C SER A 303 66.25 -46.33 1.42
N SER A 304 67.33 -46.28 2.21
CA SER A 304 67.33 -45.67 3.55
C SER A 304 66.95 -44.18 3.55
N TYR A 305 67.01 -43.51 2.40
CA TYR A 305 66.66 -42.09 2.24
C TYR A 305 65.31 -41.86 1.53
N GLY A 306 64.59 -42.92 1.12
CA GLY A 306 63.36 -42.81 0.33
C GLY A 306 62.27 -41.94 0.97
N PHE A 307 62.03 -42.15 2.27
CA PHE A 307 61.07 -41.33 3.03
C PHE A 307 61.46 -39.86 3.08
N PHE A 308 62.75 -39.57 3.29
CA PHE A 308 63.25 -38.19 3.31
C PHE A 308 63.06 -37.49 1.96
N ILE A 309 63.37 -38.19 0.86
CA ILE A 309 63.16 -37.67 -0.51
C ILE A 309 61.67 -37.40 -0.78
N ALA A 310 60.77 -38.26 -0.31
CA ALA A 310 59.32 -38.05 -0.40
C ALA A 310 58.87 -36.79 0.37
N CYS A 311 59.37 -36.58 1.60
CA CYS A 311 59.07 -35.37 2.37
C CYS A 311 59.58 -34.09 1.67
N VAL A 312 60.82 -34.11 1.14
CA VAL A 312 61.41 -32.97 0.43
C VAL A 312 60.64 -32.65 -0.85
N SER A 313 60.23 -33.65 -1.61
CA SER A 313 59.44 -33.46 -2.84
C SER A 313 58.04 -32.89 -2.57
N ILE A 314 57.36 -33.36 -1.51
CA ILE A 314 56.08 -32.75 -1.06
C ILE A 314 56.31 -31.30 -0.62
N GLY A 315 57.37 -31.02 0.15
CA GLY A 315 57.72 -29.67 0.57
C GLY A 315 58.03 -28.73 -0.62
N ALA A 316 58.72 -29.24 -1.64
CA ALA A 316 59.00 -28.50 -2.87
C ALA A 316 57.72 -28.15 -3.64
N VAL A 317 56.79 -29.11 -3.77
CA VAL A 317 55.48 -28.88 -4.40
C VAL A 317 54.67 -27.86 -3.61
N ALA A 318 54.57 -28.00 -2.29
CA ALA A 318 53.86 -27.04 -1.45
C ALA A 318 54.45 -25.62 -1.56
N THR A 319 55.78 -25.49 -1.56
CA THR A 319 56.47 -24.21 -1.73
C THR A 319 56.24 -23.60 -3.11
N PHE A 320 56.28 -24.44 -4.16
CA PHE A 320 55.98 -24.02 -5.53
C PHE A 320 54.53 -23.54 -5.67
N GLN A 321 53.56 -24.25 -5.09
CA GLN A 321 52.15 -23.86 -5.10
C GLN A 321 51.92 -22.57 -4.33
N TRP A 322 52.56 -22.41 -3.17
CA TRP A 322 52.48 -21.16 -2.41
C TRP A 322 53.02 -19.97 -3.21
N TRP A 323 54.18 -20.14 -3.87
CA TRP A 323 54.74 -19.13 -4.76
C TRP A 323 53.80 -18.81 -5.93
N LEU A 324 53.22 -19.84 -6.56
CA LEU A 324 52.29 -19.70 -7.68
C LEU A 324 51.03 -18.93 -7.27
N PHE A 325 50.39 -19.31 -6.16
CA PHE A 325 49.19 -18.62 -5.67
C PHE A 325 49.48 -17.18 -5.27
N ARG A 326 50.63 -16.91 -4.65
CA ARG A 326 51.07 -15.53 -4.36
C ARG A 326 51.28 -14.71 -5.64
N ARG A 327 51.87 -15.30 -6.68
CA ARG A 327 52.09 -14.63 -7.97
C ARG A 327 50.77 -14.33 -8.69
N LEU A 328 49.81 -15.26 -8.60
CA LEU A 328 48.47 -15.10 -9.17
C LEU A 328 47.57 -14.17 -8.34
N ARG A 329 48.05 -13.65 -7.20
CA ARG A 329 47.29 -12.84 -6.23
C ARG A 329 46.10 -13.58 -5.63
N TRP A 330 46.21 -14.91 -5.54
CA TRP A 330 45.26 -15.75 -4.82
C TRP A 330 45.58 -15.77 -3.31
N LEU A 331 46.80 -15.38 -2.95
CA LEU A 331 47.32 -15.16 -1.59
C LEU A 331 48.05 -13.82 -1.59
#